data_AF-A0A1B8DMM6-F1
#
_entry.id   AF-A0A1B8DMM6-F1
#
_cell.length_a   1.000
_cell.length_b   1.000
_cell.length_c   1.000
_cell.angle_alpha   90.00
_cell.angle_beta   90.00
_cell.angle_gamma   90.00
#
_symmetry.space_group_name_H-M   'P 1'
#
loop_
_entity.id
_entity.type
_entity.pdbx_description
1 polymer ?
#
loop_
_entity_poly.entity_id
_entity_poly.type
_entity_poly.pdbx_seq_one_letter_code
_entity_poly.pdbx_strand_id
1 'polypeptide(L)'
;MKTLPTRARPTILHVASHFGFTDIVQLLLNKGMGIQVKDRNLQTPLHYAVKFDEKNKLWHGNLTTVNFLLEKKAVKDSWDKTGQRPKDVAKRNPDSIVELLLQSGTNTTLNDAILLDQTIQNQRRKKKELEEERIRKVHELAAERAARLIVREADKEAKEKRLMEIARSTEHQNRMEEKKLLDISRNEKYRDMRESWARTRIAADNERLRRESAETRKQHNCTGLHRYAAFLDSALALHMTVWT
;
A
#
# COMPACT_ATOMS: atom_id res chain seq x y z
N MET A 1 -12.22 18.93 -64.89
CA MET A 1 -12.01 20.39 -64.68
C MET A 1 -12.70 20.80 -63.38
N LYS A 2 -11.94 21.17 -62.35
CA LYS A 2 -12.48 21.79 -61.12
C LYS A 2 -12.57 23.29 -61.38
N THR A 3 -13.77 23.82 -61.61
CA THR A 3 -13.96 25.26 -61.80
C THR A 3 -13.90 25.97 -60.44
N LEU A 4 -12.81 26.70 -60.21
CA LEU A 4 -12.65 27.64 -59.09
C LEU A 4 -13.72 28.75 -59.15
N PRO A 5 -14.14 29.33 -58.00
CA PRO A 5 -15.36 30.14 -57.92
C PRO A 5 -15.13 31.55 -58.47
N THR A 6 -15.35 31.72 -59.76
CA THR A 6 -15.49 33.02 -60.42
C THR A 6 -16.71 33.75 -59.87
N ARG A 7 -16.55 34.70 -58.93
CA ARG A 7 -17.54 35.73 -58.52
C ARG A 7 -19.01 35.31 -58.75
N ALA A 8 -19.41 34.20 -58.12
CA ALA A 8 -20.47 33.31 -58.62
C ALA A 8 -21.84 33.99 -58.72
N ARG A 9 -22.25 34.37 -59.93
CA ARG A 9 -23.64 34.75 -60.23
C ARG A 9 -24.57 33.58 -59.88
N PRO A 10 -25.85 33.84 -59.53
CA PRO A 10 -26.81 32.76 -59.32
C PRO A 10 -26.83 31.83 -60.54
N THR A 11 -26.53 30.56 -60.29
CA THR A 11 -26.56 29.50 -61.33
C THR A 11 -27.99 29.23 -61.78
N ILE A 12 -28.14 28.61 -62.95
CA ILE A 12 -29.43 28.17 -63.49
C ILE A 12 -30.20 27.31 -62.46
N LEU A 13 -29.49 26.47 -61.68
CA LEU A 13 -30.09 25.68 -60.61
C LEU A 13 -30.71 26.55 -59.50
N HIS A 14 -30.07 27.65 -59.10
CA HIS A 14 -30.62 28.60 -58.11
C HIS A 14 -31.91 29.25 -58.61
N VAL A 15 -31.93 29.66 -59.89
CA VAL A 15 -33.09 30.30 -60.51
C VAL A 15 -34.24 29.30 -60.65
N ALA A 16 -33.97 28.09 -61.15
CA ALA A 16 -34.97 27.03 -61.26
C ALA A 16 -35.55 26.62 -59.89
N SER A 17 -34.70 26.54 -58.86
CA SER A 17 -35.14 26.29 -57.49
C SER A 17 -35.97 27.44 -56.92
N HIS A 18 -35.62 28.69 -57.24
CA HIS A 18 -36.37 29.85 -56.79
C HIS A 18 -37.80 29.85 -57.32
N PHE A 19 -37.99 29.57 -58.61
CA PHE A 19 -39.31 29.54 -59.25
C PHE A 19 -40.08 28.21 -59.06
N GLY A 20 -39.52 27.25 -58.33
CA GLY A 20 -40.18 25.96 -58.10
C GLY A 20 -40.31 25.08 -59.34
N PHE A 21 -39.46 25.27 -60.36
CA PHE A 21 -39.45 24.48 -61.58
C PHE A 21 -38.79 23.11 -61.37
N THR A 22 -39.49 22.21 -60.66
CA THR A 22 -38.97 20.89 -60.25
C THR A 22 -38.43 20.08 -61.44
N ASP A 23 -39.11 20.07 -62.59
CA ASP A 23 -38.69 19.32 -63.78
C ASP A 23 -37.34 19.83 -64.31
N ILE A 24 -37.15 21.15 -64.30
CA ILE A 24 -35.89 21.79 -64.69
C ILE A 24 -34.81 21.47 -63.65
N VAL A 25 -35.12 21.57 -62.35
CA VAL A 25 -34.19 21.21 -61.27
C VAL A 25 -33.73 19.76 -61.41
N GLN A 26 -34.64 18.83 -61.69
CA GLN A 26 -34.33 17.42 -61.93
C GLN A 26 -33.43 17.24 -63.15
N LEU A 27 -33.75 17.86 -64.28
CA LEU A 27 -32.92 17.81 -65.49
C LEU A 27 -31.50 18.34 -65.22
N LEU A 28 -31.37 19.45 -64.50
CA LEU A 28 -30.09 20.07 -64.19
C LEU A 28 -29.23 19.22 -63.26
N LEU A 29 -29.82 18.62 -62.22
CA LEU A 29 -29.11 17.68 -61.34
C LEU A 29 -28.69 16.41 -62.08
N ASN A 30 -29.55 15.88 -62.96
CA ASN A 30 -29.22 14.72 -63.80
C ASN A 30 -28.07 15.01 -64.78
N LYS A 31 -27.92 16.27 -65.24
CA LYS A 31 -26.78 16.71 -66.05
C LYS A 31 -25.47 16.91 -65.25
N GLY A 32 -25.45 16.55 -63.96
CA GLY A 32 -24.25 16.59 -63.12
C GLY A 32 -23.98 17.96 -62.49
N MET A 33 -24.97 18.85 -62.44
CA MET A 33 -24.82 20.09 -61.68
C MET A 33 -24.74 19.79 -60.18
N GLY A 34 -23.83 20.46 -59.48
CA GLY A 34 -23.69 20.30 -58.03
C GLY A 34 -24.93 20.81 -57.29
N ILE A 35 -25.53 19.96 -56.45
CA ILE A 35 -26.67 20.34 -55.61
C ILE A 35 -26.30 21.36 -54.51
N GLN A 36 -25.01 21.46 -54.18
CA GLN A 36 -24.47 22.35 -53.14
C GLN A 36 -23.78 23.59 -53.71
N VAL A 37 -24.04 23.95 -54.97
CA VAL A 37 -23.44 25.16 -55.56
C VAL A 37 -23.88 26.37 -54.74
N LYS A 38 -22.96 27.30 -54.49
CA LYS A 38 -23.22 28.52 -53.73
C LYS A 38 -23.10 29.73 -54.62
N ASP A 39 -24.00 30.70 -54.43
CA ASP A 39 -23.92 32.02 -55.07
C ASP A 39 -23.01 32.99 -54.29
N ARG A 40 -23.01 34.29 -54.66
CA ARG A 40 -22.22 35.34 -53.97
C ARG A 40 -22.61 35.55 -52.51
N ASN A 41 -23.84 35.22 -52.15
CA ASN A 41 -24.37 35.32 -50.80
C ASN A 41 -24.22 34.01 -50.03
N LEU A 42 -23.44 33.05 -50.55
CA LEU A 42 -23.30 31.72 -50.00
C LEU A 42 -24.63 30.95 -49.89
N GLN A 43 -25.65 31.42 -50.62
CA GLN A 43 -26.96 30.78 -50.67
C GLN A 43 -26.86 29.55 -51.58
N THR A 44 -27.46 28.46 -51.12
CA THR A 44 -27.59 27.19 -51.86
C THR A 44 -28.91 27.15 -52.65
N PRO A 45 -29.10 26.20 -53.58
CA PRO A 45 -30.40 26.04 -54.25
C PRO A 45 -31.55 25.84 -53.26
N LEU A 46 -31.28 25.18 -52.13
CA LEU A 46 -32.25 25.01 -51.04
C LEU A 46 -32.61 26.33 -50.36
N HIS A 47 -31.68 27.28 -50.20
CA HIS A 47 -32.02 28.63 -49.74
C HIS A 47 -32.94 29.36 -50.72
N TYR A 48 -32.67 29.27 -52.03
CA TYR A 48 -33.49 29.90 -53.06
C TYR A 48 -34.89 29.29 -53.16
N ALA A 49 -35.00 27.97 -53.00
CA ALA A 49 -36.28 27.25 -52.97
C ALA A 49 -37.18 27.65 -51.80
N VAL A 50 -36.64 28.27 -50.76
CA VAL A 50 -37.40 28.73 -49.59
C VAL A 50 -37.25 30.23 -49.36
N LYS A 51 -36.85 30.98 -50.39
CA LYS A 51 -36.64 32.43 -50.30
C LYS A 51 -37.91 33.17 -50.69
N PHE A 52 -38.26 34.17 -49.89
CA PHE A 52 -39.32 35.12 -50.23
C PHE A 52 -38.89 36.04 -51.37
N ASP A 53 -39.74 36.21 -52.37
CA ASP A 53 -39.54 37.26 -53.37
C ASP A 53 -40.18 38.56 -52.86
N GLU A 54 -39.35 39.42 -52.28
CA GLU A 54 -39.77 40.72 -51.74
C GLU A 54 -40.38 41.63 -52.81
N LYS A 55 -39.96 41.50 -54.08
CA LYS A 55 -40.43 42.37 -55.16
C LYS A 55 -41.87 42.05 -55.56
N ASN A 56 -42.18 40.75 -55.63
CA ASN A 56 -43.50 40.27 -56.03
C ASN A 56 -44.38 39.91 -54.83
N LYS A 57 -43.87 40.07 -53.59
CA LYS A 57 -44.53 39.67 -52.34
C LYS A 57 -45.08 38.24 -52.35
N LEU A 58 -44.41 37.34 -53.06
CA LEU A 58 -44.86 35.97 -53.29
C LEU A 58 -43.78 34.97 -52.89
N TRP A 59 -44.21 33.82 -52.40
CA TRP A 59 -43.37 32.66 -52.20
C TRP A 59 -43.41 31.81 -53.47
N HIS A 60 -42.30 31.78 -54.20
CA HIS A 60 -42.16 30.88 -55.35
C HIS A 60 -41.67 29.48 -54.94
N GLY A 61 -41.39 29.31 -53.65
CA GLY A 61 -40.92 28.06 -53.08
C GLY A 61 -41.97 26.96 -53.15
N ASN A 62 -41.80 26.04 -54.09
CA ASN A 62 -42.67 24.89 -54.22
C ASN A 62 -42.20 23.77 -53.27
N LEU A 63 -43.13 23.27 -52.44
CA LEU A 63 -42.95 22.13 -51.54
C LEU A 63 -42.30 20.93 -52.25
N THR A 64 -42.72 20.69 -53.49
CA THR A 64 -42.24 19.60 -54.36
C THR A 64 -40.76 19.77 -54.67
N THR A 65 -40.32 20.98 -54.98
CA THR A 65 -38.91 21.27 -55.26
C THR A 65 -38.04 21.14 -54.02
N VAL A 66 -38.55 21.58 -52.86
CA VAL A 66 -37.84 21.43 -51.57
C VAL A 66 -37.68 19.95 -51.21
N ASN A 67 -38.75 19.16 -51.30
CA ASN A 67 -38.71 17.72 -51.08
C ASN A 67 -37.73 17.03 -52.02
N PHE A 68 -37.78 17.37 -53.31
CA PHE A 68 -36.87 16.80 -54.31
C PHE A 68 -35.40 17.12 -53.99
N LEU A 69 -35.09 18.35 -53.60
CA LEU A 69 -33.73 18.73 -53.20
C LEU A 69 -33.28 17.98 -51.94
N LEU A 70 -34.15 17.81 -50.95
CA LEU A 70 -33.87 17.06 -49.72
C LEU A 70 -33.67 15.56 -50.00
N GLU A 71 -34.48 14.97 -50.88
CA GLU A 71 -34.35 13.58 -51.33
C GLU A 71 -32.98 13.35 -51.99
N LYS A 72 -32.52 14.31 -52.80
CA LYS A 72 -31.18 14.32 -53.40
C LYS A 72 -30.06 14.70 -52.42
N LYS A 73 -30.34 14.70 -51.11
CA LYS A 73 -29.40 14.96 -50.00
C LYS A 73 -28.80 16.38 -50.04
N ALA A 74 -29.59 17.38 -50.40
CA ALA A 74 -29.21 18.78 -50.23
C ALA A 74 -28.88 19.07 -48.75
N VAL A 75 -27.89 19.94 -48.48
CA VAL A 75 -27.49 20.25 -47.11
C VAL A 75 -28.52 21.21 -46.53
N LYS A 76 -29.31 20.72 -45.57
CA LYS A 76 -30.39 21.45 -44.90
C LYS A 76 -29.90 22.57 -43.95
N ASP A 77 -28.69 22.47 -43.43
CA ASP A 77 -28.12 23.39 -42.43
C ASP A 77 -26.95 24.23 -42.99
N SER A 78 -26.93 24.48 -44.30
CA SER A 78 -25.90 25.33 -44.89
C SER A 78 -26.09 26.78 -44.44
N TRP A 79 -25.01 27.46 -44.07
CA TRP A 79 -25.05 28.89 -43.72
C TRP A 79 -24.89 29.76 -44.96
N ASP A 80 -25.75 30.78 -45.07
CA ASP A 80 -25.56 31.89 -46.01
C ASP A 80 -24.69 33.02 -45.43
N LYS A 81 -24.43 34.06 -46.22
CA LYS A 81 -23.61 35.22 -45.84
C LYS A 81 -24.18 36.02 -44.67
N THR A 82 -25.49 35.94 -44.43
CA THR A 82 -26.16 36.59 -43.30
C THR A 82 -26.19 35.72 -42.04
N GLY A 83 -25.61 34.52 -42.10
CA GLY A 83 -25.65 33.56 -41.01
C GLY A 83 -27.02 32.90 -40.85
N GLN A 84 -27.83 32.87 -41.90
CA GLN A 84 -29.13 32.19 -41.90
C GLN A 84 -28.99 30.80 -42.55
N ARG A 85 -29.77 29.84 -42.02
CA ARG A 85 -29.97 28.53 -42.64
C ARG A 85 -31.23 28.56 -43.51
N PRO A 86 -31.43 27.62 -44.45
CA PRO A 86 -32.64 27.54 -45.26
C PRO A 86 -33.92 27.57 -44.40
N LYS A 87 -33.95 26.84 -43.28
CA LYS A 87 -35.08 26.87 -42.33
C LYS A 87 -35.31 28.23 -41.67
N ASP A 88 -34.25 29.00 -41.42
CA ASP A 88 -34.36 30.32 -40.81
C ASP A 88 -34.86 31.36 -41.81
N VAL A 89 -34.54 31.20 -43.10
CA VAL A 89 -35.17 31.97 -44.20
C VAL A 89 -36.65 31.58 -44.35
N ALA A 90 -36.95 30.28 -44.28
CA ALA A 90 -38.31 29.74 -44.42
C ALA A 90 -39.25 30.14 -43.27
N LYS A 91 -38.75 30.52 -42.07
CA LYS A 91 -39.59 30.99 -40.95
C LYS A 91 -40.48 32.19 -41.27
N ARG A 92 -40.10 32.99 -42.27
CA ARG A 92 -40.91 34.11 -42.74
C ARG A 92 -42.09 33.65 -43.60
N ASN A 93 -42.08 32.39 -44.06
CA ASN A 93 -43.14 31.77 -44.85
C ASN A 93 -44.25 31.29 -43.92
N PRO A 94 -45.52 31.68 -44.17
CA PRO A 94 -46.66 31.16 -43.42
C PRO A 94 -46.95 29.65 -43.65
N ASP A 95 -46.39 29.00 -44.67
CA ASP A 95 -46.79 27.66 -45.11
C ASP A 95 -45.81 26.51 -44.75
N SER A 96 -46.32 25.27 -44.88
CA SER A 96 -45.78 23.92 -44.54
C SER A 96 -44.31 23.60 -44.89
N ILE A 97 -43.60 24.49 -45.58
CA ILE A 97 -42.18 24.34 -45.93
C ILE A 97 -41.31 24.28 -44.66
N VAL A 98 -41.65 25.06 -43.64
CA VAL A 98 -40.94 25.04 -42.35
C VAL A 98 -41.09 23.68 -41.67
N GLU A 99 -42.30 23.12 -41.67
CA GLU A 99 -42.57 21.79 -41.10
C GLU A 99 -41.81 20.68 -41.84
N LEU A 100 -41.71 20.73 -43.16
CA LEU A 100 -40.92 19.75 -43.91
C LEU A 100 -39.41 19.83 -43.65
N LEU A 101 -38.88 21.04 -43.50
CA LEU A 101 -37.48 21.24 -43.11
C LEU A 101 -37.20 20.77 -41.66
N LEU A 102 -38.21 20.81 -40.79
CA LEU A 102 -38.17 20.26 -39.44
C LEU A 102 -38.27 18.73 -39.43
N GLN A 103 -39.24 18.16 -40.16
CA GLN A 103 -39.50 16.71 -40.23
C GLN A 103 -38.38 15.92 -40.93
N SER A 104 -37.80 16.47 -41.99
CA SER A 104 -36.58 15.90 -42.61
C SER A 104 -35.35 15.97 -41.68
N GLY A 105 -35.47 16.67 -40.54
CA GLY A 105 -34.48 16.75 -39.48
C GLY A 105 -34.58 15.66 -38.41
N THR A 106 -35.75 15.09 -38.18
CA THR A 106 -36.06 14.28 -36.99
C THR A 106 -35.85 12.78 -37.15
N ASN A 107 -35.45 12.28 -38.32
CA ASN A 107 -35.10 10.85 -38.53
C ASN A 107 -33.79 10.39 -37.84
N THR A 108 -33.30 11.15 -36.86
CA THR A 108 -32.08 10.88 -36.07
C THR A 108 -32.35 10.66 -34.58
N THR A 109 -33.56 10.92 -34.09
CA THR A 109 -33.78 11.03 -32.64
C THR A 109 -33.90 9.70 -31.89
N LEU A 110 -34.23 8.59 -32.54
CA LEU A 110 -34.34 7.29 -31.87
C LEU A 110 -32.99 6.58 -31.76
N ASN A 111 -32.22 6.47 -32.85
CA ASN A 111 -30.94 5.77 -32.82
C ASN A 111 -29.85 6.55 -32.09
N ASP A 112 -29.81 7.88 -32.19
CA ASP A 112 -28.79 8.68 -31.51
C ASP A 112 -29.08 8.78 -29.99
N ALA A 113 -30.36 8.81 -29.59
CA ALA A 113 -30.73 8.78 -28.17
C ALA A 113 -30.48 7.40 -27.54
N ILE A 114 -30.78 6.31 -28.25
CA ILE A 114 -30.46 4.95 -27.80
C ILE A 114 -28.95 4.74 -27.70
N LEU A 115 -28.18 5.22 -28.69
CA LEU A 115 -26.73 5.11 -28.66
C LEU A 115 -26.13 5.94 -27.51
N LEU A 116 -26.65 7.15 -27.26
CA LEU A 116 -26.19 7.98 -26.15
C LEU A 116 -26.54 7.36 -24.80
N ASP A 117 -27.76 6.81 -24.63
CA ASP A 117 -28.17 6.11 -23.40
C ASP A 117 -27.32 4.86 -23.16
N GLN A 118 -27.10 4.02 -24.18
CA GLN A 118 -26.20 2.87 -24.10
C GLN A 118 -24.77 3.28 -23.74
N THR A 119 -24.28 4.39 -24.30
CA THR A 119 -22.93 4.90 -24.01
C THR A 119 -22.83 5.40 -22.56
N ILE A 120 -23.85 6.13 -22.07
CA ILE A 120 -23.92 6.60 -20.69
C ILE A 120 -24.03 5.42 -19.71
N GLN A 121 -24.85 4.42 -20.00
CA GLN A 121 -24.98 3.20 -19.20
C GLN A 121 -23.67 2.42 -19.15
N ASN A 122 -22.99 2.26 -20.29
CA ASN A 122 -21.68 1.61 -20.37
C ASN A 122 -20.61 2.37 -19.58
N GLN A 123 -20.60 3.71 -19.62
CA GLN A 123 -19.69 4.53 -18.81
C GLN A 123 -19.99 4.41 -17.31
N ARG A 124 -21.28 4.42 -16.91
CA ARG A 124 -21.70 4.20 -15.52
C ARG A 124 -21.28 2.82 -15.02
N ARG A 125 -21.46 1.77 -15.84
CA ARG A 125 -21.05 0.41 -15.52
C ARG A 125 -19.54 0.31 -15.32
N LYS A 126 -18.74 0.83 -16.26
CA LYS A 126 -17.27 0.88 -16.13
C LYS A 126 -16.80 1.64 -14.89
N LYS A 127 -17.45 2.77 -14.58
CA LYS A 127 -17.13 3.55 -13.37
C LYS A 127 -17.44 2.75 -12.09
N LYS A 128 -18.56 2.02 -12.06
CA LYS A 128 -18.95 1.18 -10.94
C LYS A 128 -18.00 -0.01 -10.78
N GLU A 129 -17.64 -0.69 -11.88
CA GLU A 129 -16.65 -1.77 -11.90
C GLU A 129 -15.29 -1.30 -11.36
N LEU A 130 -14.81 -0.13 -11.81
CA LEU A 130 -13.55 0.45 -11.31
C LEU A 130 -13.61 0.75 -9.82
N GLU A 131 -14.72 1.31 -9.33
CA GLU A 131 -14.88 1.64 -7.92
C GLU A 131 -15.00 0.38 -7.04
N GLU A 132 -15.73 -0.63 -7.50
CA GLU A 132 -15.82 -1.95 -6.84
C GLU A 132 -14.43 -2.63 -6.78
N GLU A 133 -13.62 -2.53 -7.84
CA GLU A 133 -12.26 -3.06 -7.84
C GLU A 133 -11.34 -2.29 -6.88
N ARG A 134 -11.47 -0.97 -6.79
CA ARG A 134 -10.74 -0.16 -5.78
C ARG A 134 -11.10 -0.59 -4.36
N ILE A 135 -12.39 -0.77 -4.08
CA ILE A 135 -12.86 -1.24 -2.77
C ILE A 135 -12.30 -2.63 -2.46
N ARG A 136 -12.34 -3.57 -3.41
CA ARG A 136 -11.74 -4.90 -3.25
C ARG A 136 -10.26 -4.85 -2.90
N LYS A 137 -9.45 -4.06 -3.63
CA LYS A 137 -8.02 -3.90 -3.36
C LYS A 137 -7.73 -3.30 -1.99
N VAL A 138 -8.55 -2.34 -1.55
CA VAL A 138 -8.41 -1.75 -0.20
C VAL A 138 -8.70 -2.80 0.88
N HIS A 139 -9.76 -3.60 0.72
CA HIS A 139 -10.06 -4.69 1.65
C HIS A 139 -8.96 -5.76 1.68
N GLU A 140 -8.42 -6.14 0.52
CA GLU A 140 -7.30 -7.08 0.42
C GLU A 140 -6.04 -6.54 1.13
N LEU A 141 -5.64 -5.31 0.84
CA LEU A 141 -4.52 -4.66 1.53
C LEU A 141 -4.74 -4.53 3.04
N ALA A 142 -5.97 -4.26 3.48
CA ALA A 142 -6.32 -4.22 4.89
C ALA A 142 -6.21 -5.61 5.55
N ALA A 143 -6.70 -6.65 4.87
CA ALA A 143 -6.59 -8.04 5.33
C ALA A 143 -5.12 -8.50 5.41
N GLU A 144 -4.30 -8.18 4.40
CA GLU A 144 -2.86 -8.48 4.42
C GLU A 144 -2.13 -7.75 5.56
N ARG A 145 -2.50 -6.49 5.85
CA ARG A 145 -1.93 -5.72 6.96
C ARG A 145 -2.31 -6.34 8.30
N ALA A 146 -3.57 -6.72 8.47
CA ALA A 146 -4.04 -7.41 9.67
C ALA A 146 -3.31 -8.75 9.89
N ALA A 147 -3.19 -9.57 8.84
CA ALA A 147 -2.45 -10.83 8.90
C ALA A 147 -0.97 -10.61 9.30
N ARG A 148 -0.31 -9.59 8.74
CA ARG A 148 1.08 -9.23 9.11
C ARG A 148 1.23 -8.80 10.57
N LEU A 149 0.23 -8.11 11.14
CA LEU A 149 0.24 -7.72 12.55
C LEU A 149 0.10 -8.95 13.46
N ILE A 150 -0.83 -9.85 13.15
CA ILE A 150 -1.03 -11.09 13.92
C ILE A 150 0.26 -11.92 13.94
N VAL A 151 0.93 -12.09 12.80
CA VAL A 151 2.20 -12.82 12.72
C VAL A 151 3.28 -12.14 13.58
N ARG A 152 3.40 -10.80 13.51
CA ARG A 152 4.37 -10.05 14.34
C ARG A 152 4.08 -10.17 15.84
N GLU A 153 2.82 -10.16 16.24
CA GLU A 153 2.42 -10.33 17.64
C GLU A 153 2.72 -11.76 18.12
N ALA A 154 2.39 -12.78 17.31
CA ALA A 154 2.75 -14.16 17.61
C ALA A 154 4.27 -14.38 17.73
N ASP A 155 5.06 -13.76 16.86
CA ASP A 155 6.52 -13.80 16.92
C ASP A 155 7.07 -13.12 18.19
N LYS A 156 6.47 -12.01 18.62
CA LYS A 156 6.82 -11.34 19.89
C LYS A 156 6.53 -12.24 21.08
N GLU A 157 5.32 -12.81 21.15
CA GLU A 157 4.94 -13.72 22.24
C GLU A 157 5.85 -14.96 22.28
N ALA A 158 6.18 -15.54 21.12
CA ALA A 158 7.10 -16.68 21.05
C ALA A 158 8.51 -16.31 21.53
N LYS A 159 8.99 -15.10 21.19
CA LYS A 159 10.28 -14.60 21.64
C LYS A 159 10.30 -14.34 23.16
N GLU A 160 9.25 -13.75 23.71
CA GLU A 160 9.10 -13.52 25.15
C GLU A 160 9.05 -14.82 25.94
N LYS A 161 8.32 -15.84 25.45
CA LYS A 161 8.29 -17.17 26.08
C LYS A 161 9.68 -17.81 26.12
N ARG A 162 10.43 -17.76 25.01
CA ARG A 162 11.81 -18.26 24.95
C ARG A 162 12.73 -17.51 25.92
N LEU A 163 12.61 -16.19 26.00
CA LEU A 163 13.39 -15.37 26.93
C LEU A 163 13.07 -15.72 28.39
N MET A 164 11.80 -15.91 28.74
CA MET A 164 11.41 -16.35 30.09
C MET A 164 11.96 -17.73 30.42
N GLU A 165 11.98 -18.67 29.47
CA GLU A 165 12.51 -20.01 29.69
C GLU A 165 14.02 -20.01 29.90
N ILE A 166 14.76 -19.22 29.11
CA ILE A 166 16.19 -18.98 29.33
C ILE A 166 16.41 -18.35 30.71
N ALA A 167 15.64 -17.31 31.08
CA ALA A 167 15.76 -16.65 32.38
C ALA A 167 15.56 -17.64 33.54
N ARG A 168 14.50 -18.46 33.49
CA ARG A 168 14.26 -19.51 34.50
C ARG A 168 15.39 -20.54 34.56
N SER A 169 15.94 -20.93 33.41
CA SER A 169 17.08 -21.85 33.35
C SER A 169 18.33 -21.24 33.99
N THR A 170 18.63 -19.98 33.69
CA THR A 170 19.76 -19.26 34.28
C THR A 170 19.59 -19.05 35.78
N GLU A 171 18.39 -18.70 36.26
CA GLU A 171 18.11 -18.60 37.69
C GLU A 171 18.29 -19.94 38.40
N HIS A 172 17.84 -21.04 37.77
CA HIS A 172 18.04 -22.37 38.33
C HIS A 172 19.52 -22.74 38.39
N GLN A 173 20.29 -22.45 37.34
CA GLN A 173 21.74 -22.66 37.33
C GLN A 173 22.43 -21.82 38.41
N ASN A 174 22.14 -20.52 38.50
CA ASN A 174 22.69 -19.64 39.53
C ASN A 174 22.35 -20.16 40.94
N ARG A 175 21.11 -20.58 41.18
CA ARG A 175 20.69 -21.15 42.49
C ARG A 175 21.43 -22.44 42.80
N MET A 176 21.70 -23.28 41.80
CA MET A 176 22.49 -24.50 41.97
C MET A 176 23.97 -24.19 42.24
N GLU A 177 24.53 -23.19 41.57
CA GLU A 177 25.90 -22.71 41.81
C GLU A 177 26.05 -22.07 43.19
N GLU A 178 25.10 -21.23 43.61
CA GLU A 178 25.04 -20.68 44.96
C GLU A 178 25.02 -21.77 46.03
N LYS A 179 24.22 -22.83 45.83
CA LYS A 179 24.22 -24.00 46.73
C LYS A 179 25.59 -24.68 46.77
N LYS A 180 26.21 -24.92 45.61
CA LYS A 180 27.56 -25.52 45.54
C LYS A 180 28.59 -24.64 46.28
N LEU A 181 28.55 -23.33 46.08
CA LEU A 181 29.45 -22.39 46.76
C LEU A 181 29.22 -22.39 48.27
N LEU A 182 27.98 -22.45 48.72
CA LEU A 182 27.63 -22.53 50.14
C LEU A 182 28.16 -23.83 50.77
N ASP A 183 28.05 -24.95 50.06
CA ASP A 183 28.58 -26.25 50.49
C ASP A 183 30.13 -26.23 50.54
N ILE A 184 30.80 -25.59 49.57
CA ILE A 184 32.25 -25.39 49.57
C ILE A 184 32.67 -24.55 50.77
N SER A 185 32.05 -23.39 51.00
CA SER A 185 32.37 -22.52 52.15
C SER A 185 32.14 -23.24 53.48
N ARG A 186 31.06 -24.02 53.59
CA ARG A 186 30.79 -24.84 54.75
C ARG A 186 31.88 -25.90 54.95
N ASN A 187 32.32 -26.57 53.88
CA ASN A 187 33.42 -27.54 53.92
C ASN A 187 34.77 -26.90 54.30
N GLU A 188 35.09 -25.71 53.78
CA GLU A 188 36.28 -24.95 54.18
C GLU A 188 36.25 -24.60 55.67
N LYS A 189 35.12 -24.09 56.16
CA LYS A 189 34.94 -23.82 57.59
C LYS A 189 35.11 -25.09 58.45
N TYR A 190 34.60 -26.25 58.00
CA TYR A 190 34.83 -27.52 58.68
C TYR A 190 36.29 -27.97 58.61
N ARG A 191 36.98 -27.74 57.49
CA ARG A 191 38.41 -28.03 57.34
C ARG A 191 39.24 -27.18 58.28
N ASP A 192 39.01 -25.87 58.33
CA ASP A 192 39.74 -24.95 59.21
C ASP A 192 39.50 -25.29 60.69
N MET A 193 38.27 -25.70 61.04
CA MET A 193 37.95 -26.19 62.39
C MET A 193 38.70 -27.49 62.72
N ARG A 194 38.80 -28.43 61.76
CA ARG A 194 39.58 -29.67 61.93
C ARG A 194 41.08 -29.39 62.07
N GLU A 195 41.64 -28.50 61.25
CA GLU A 195 43.05 -28.13 61.33
C GLU A 195 43.37 -27.42 62.64
N SER A 196 42.50 -26.53 63.10
CA SER A 196 42.63 -25.87 64.42
C SER A 196 42.62 -26.89 65.56
N TRP A 197 41.68 -27.84 65.54
CA TRP A 197 41.61 -28.91 66.54
C TRP A 197 42.81 -29.87 66.49
N ALA A 198 43.34 -30.15 65.29
CA ALA A 198 44.57 -30.93 65.14
C ALA A 198 45.79 -30.20 65.72
N ARG A 199 45.92 -28.88 65.49
CA ARG A 199 47.00 -28.06 66.04
C ARG A 199 46.96 -28.01 67.58
N THR A 200 45.79 -27.83 68.18
CA THR A 200 45.67 -27.81 69.64
C THR A 200 45.98 -29.17 70.26
N ARG A 201 45.56 -30.26 69.61
CA ARG A 201 45.89 -31.62 70.05
C ARG A 201 47.40 -31.91 69.97
N ILE A 202 48.06 -31.56 68.86
CA ILE A 202 49.52 -31.68 68.72
C ILE A 202 50.24 -30.82 69.78
N ALA A 203 49.74 -29.62 70.05
CA ALA A 203 50.30 -28.76 71.10
C ALA A 203 50.18 -29.41 72.49
N ALA A 204 49.03 -30.00 72.82
CA ALA A 204 48.80 -30.71 74.08
C ALA A 204 49.69 -31.95 74.22
N ASP A 205 49.84 -32.74 73.16
CA ASP A 205 50.73 -33.91 73.14
C ASP A 205 52.20 -33.50 73.30
N ASN A 206 52.64 -32.44 72.61
CA ASN A 206 53.97 -31.88 72.79
C ASN A 206 54.20 -31.36 74.21
N GLU A 207 53.19 -30.77 74.85
CA GLU A 207 53.29 -30.32 76.22
C GLU A 207 53.32 -31.49 77.22
N ARG A 208 52.55 -32.56 76.95
CA ARG A 208 52.62 -33.81 77.70
C ARG A 208 54.00 -34.44 77.61
N LEU A 209 54.56 -34.56 76.40
CA LEU A 209 55.92 -35.04 76.18
C LEU A 209 56.96 -34.16 76.88
N ARG A 210 56.78 -32.83 76.91
CA ARG A 210 57.64 -31.93 77.70
C ARG A 210 57.55 -32.20 79.20
N ARG A 211 56.35 -32.46 79.74
CA ARG A 211 56.17 -32.82 81.16
C ARG A 211 56.80 -34.17 81.48
N GLU A 212 56.57 -35.19 80.66
CA GLU A 212 57.19 -36.51 80.80
C GLU A 212 58.73 -36.41 80.67
N SER A 213 59.24 -35.58 79.77
CA SER A 213 60.68 -35.29 79.67
C SER A 213 61.21 -34.55 80.91
N ALA A 214 60.43 -33.64 81.49
CA ALA A 214 60.79 -32.96 82.74
C ALA A 214 60.74 -33.91 83.95
N GLU A 215 59.77 -34.82 84.01
CA GLU A 215 59.65 -35.87 85.04
C GLU A 215 60.78 -36.88 84.94
N THR A 216 61.10 -37.36 83.75
CA THR A 216 62.26 -38.26 83.54
C THR A 216 63.57 -37.57 83.89
N ARG A 217 63.74 -36.26 83.60
CA ARG A 217 64.88 -35.47 84.10
C ARG A 217 64.90 -35.38 85.63
N LYS A 218 63.76 -35.16 86.29
CA LYS A 218 63.67 -35.17 87.76
C LYS A 218 64.03 -36.55 88.33
N GLN A 219 63.51 -37.64 87.77
CA GLN A 219 63.86 -39.01 88.18
C GLN A 219 65.34 -39.35 87.94
N HIS A 220 65.93 -38.91 86.83
CA HIS A 220 67.37 -39.05 86.59
C HIS A 220 68.21 -38.26 87.61
N ASN A 221 67.78 -37.05 88.00
CA ASN A 221 68.42 -36.30 89.08
C ASN A 221 68.28 -37.01 90.45
N CYS A 222 67.10 -37.55 90.79
CA CYS A 222 66.88 -38.27 92.05
C CYS A 222 67.69 -39.58 92.12
N THR A 223 67.81 -40.32 91.02
CA THR A 223 68.63 -41.54 90.96
C THR A 223 70.13 -41.25 90.89
N GLY A 224 70.54 -40.10 90.32
CA GLY A 224 71.90 -39.59 90.40
C GLY A 224 72.29 -39.21 91.84
N LEU A 225 71.40 -38.52 92.54
CA LEU A 225 71.56 -38.16 93.96
C LEU A 225 71.60 -39.41 94.87
N HIS A 226 70.78 -40.42 94.63
CA HIS A 226 70.83 -41.67 95.39
C HIS A 226 72.11 -42.48 95.13
N ARG A 227 72.65 -42.47 93.90
CA ARG A 227 73.96 -43.09 93.63
C ARG A 227 75.10 -42.34 94.32
N TYR A 228 75.05 -41.02 94.37
CA TYR A 228 76.01 -40.21 95.12
C TYR A 228 75.91 -40.45 96.64
N ALA A 229 74.70 -40.56 97.19
CA ALA A 229 74.47 -40.87 98.59
C ALA A 229 74.96 -42.28 98.97
N ALA A 230 74.69 -43.31 98.14
CA ALA A 230 75.20 -44.66 98.36
C ALA A 230 76.74 -44.75 98.30
N PHE A 231 77.37 -43.91 97.48
CA PHE A 231 78.83 -43.81 97.41
C PHE A 231 79.42 -43.14 98.67
N LEU A 232 78.75 -42.12 99.21
CA LEU A 232 79.13 -41.44 100.45
C LEU A 232 78.90 -42.32 101.70
N ASP A 233 77.80 -43.07 101.75
CA ASP A 233 77.53 -44.02 102.85
C ASP A 233 78.51 -45.20 102.85
N SER A 234 78.91 -45.69 101.67
CA SER A 234 79.96 -46.71 101.54
C SER A 234 81.35 -46.19 101.95
N ALA A 235 81.65 -44.90 101.69
CA ALA A 235 82.90 -44.27 102.09
C ALA A 235 82.98 -44.00 103.61
N LEU A 236 81.85 -43.65 104.25
CA LEU A 236 81.76 -43.50 105.71
C LEU A 236 81.88 -44.85 106.46
N ALA A 237 81.34 -45.94 105.90
CA ALA A 237 81.49 -47.28 106.47
C ALA A 237 82.94 -47.80 106.44
N LEU A 238 83.73 -47.42 105.44
CA LEU A 238 85.18 -47.70 105.37
C LEU A 238 86.00 -46.85 106.35
N HIS A 239 85.55 -45.64 106.69
CA HIS A 239 86.27 -44.77 107.63
C HIS A 239 86.04 -45.12 109.11
N MET A 240 84.93 -45.82 109.42
CA MET A 240 84.59 -46.25 110.79
C MET A 240 85.19 -47.62 111.19
N THR A 241 85.81 -48.34 110.25
CA THR A 241 86.48 -49.63 110.47
C THR A 241 88.01 -49.52 110.63
N VAL A 242 88.58 -48.33 110.49
CA VAL A 242 90.04 -48.08 110.50
C VAL A 242 90.52 -47.41 111.82
N TRP A 243 89.62 -47.14 112.78
CA TRP A 243 89.97 -46.58 114.09
C TRP A 243 89.49 -47.45 115.27
N THR A 244 89.75 -48.76 115.17
CA THR A 244 89.99 -49.68 116.30
C THR A 244 91.45 -50.10 116.27
#